data_AF-I0I180-F1
#
_entry.id   AF-I0I180-F1
#
_cell.length_a   1.000
_cell.length_b   1.000
_cell.length_c   1.000
_cell.angle_alpha   90.00
_cell.angle_beta   90.00
_cell.angle_gamma   90.00
#
_symmetry.space_group_name_H-M   'P 1'
#
loop_
_entity.id
_entity.type
_entity.pdbx_description
1 polymer ?
#
loop_
_entity_poly.entity_id
_entity_poly.type
_entity_poly.pdbx_seq_one_letter_code
_entity_poly.pdbx_strand_id
1 'polypeptide(L)'
;MSVSRLFQIGPTPTLIVRNVSGNLSVSGWDRPEVQVRTRGEAEDLRIEENIEALTIFCEEDLWLRVPVQSTLTIEKAEANVSINLLLGSLRIGSVEGNVSLHSVSAVEIDHIEGNLTARLVAGDLHVHVVEGSVQIGKAAGDVQLDKIEGNLGLEEIGGDIQARVEGSARVRTPLAPGQQCIVQAEGNILCEVPRDVGAVFSLKAEGTIRVTDLGENHKVVAGEIVFEREPAQARLTLMAEGNIHLRGVQLRPIDEKEFVSTIEEELTLRAAELTQQISEQIEAQVHELARQLDSRLAQLNVDETLSVSIQERIQAAMRRAEERLTEALRRMEQRTQEREGRRRKGGWPSSPTPAAPSAPSRPKSSPLTEEERMMILRMVEQGKLSVDQAEQLLAALSGGKQG
;
A
#
# COMPACT_ATOMS: atom_id res chain seq x y z
N MET A 1 24.20 3.59 19.75
CA MET A 1 23.33 2.45 20.09
C MET A 1 22.01 2.63 19.32
N SER A 2 21.08 1.68 19.35
CA SER A 2 19.76 1.86 18.72
C SER A 2 18.68 1.58 19.75
N VAL A 3 17.72 2.49 19.89
CA VAL A 3 16.60 2.33 20.83
C VAL A 3 15.39 1.81 20.06
N SER A 4 14.78 0.74 20.56
CA SER A 4 13.57 0.15 19.99
C SER A 4 12.51 0.01 21.08
N ARG A 5 11.33 0.55 20.85
CA ARG A 5 10.15 0.41 21.72
C ARG A 5 8.96 -0.14 20.93
N LEU A 6 8.12 -0.91 21.59
CA LEU A 6 6.94 -1.54 20.99
C LEU A 6 5.73 -1.18 21.85
N PHE A 7 4.65 -0.73 21.21
CA PHE A 7 3.43 -0.29 21.86
C PHE A 7 2.24 -1.07 21.31
N GLN A 8 1.37 -1.58 22.18
CA GLN A 8 0.15 -2.27 21.77
C GLN A 8 -1.03 -1.30 21.79
N ILE A 9 -1.31 -0.69 20.63
CA ILE A 9 -2.29 0.41 20.50
C ILE A 9 -3.52 -0.05 19.67
N GLY A 10 -3.51 -1.27 19.14
CA GLY A 10 -4.60 -1.82 18.33
C GLY A 10 -4.39 -1.63 16.82
N PRO A 11 -5.39 -1.99 16.00
CA PRO A 11 -5.26 -2.06 14.54
C PRO A 11 -5.38 -0.72 13.80
N THR A 12 -5.96 0.32 14.44
CA THR A 12 -6.21 1.64 13.83
C THR A 12 -5.72 2.79 14.73
N PRO A 13 -4.43 2.83 15.08
CA PRO A 13 -3.92 3.87 15.97
C PRO A 13 -3.78 5.22 15.24
N THR A 14 -3.88 6.30 16.01
CA THR A 14 -3.54 7.65 15.55
C THR A 14 -2.13 8.00 16.03
N LEU A 15 -1.26 8.38 15.11
CA LEU A 15 0.11 8.77 15.39
C LEU A 15 0.35 10.22 14.99
N ILE A 16 1.03 10.97 15.85
CA ILE A 16 1.41 12.36 15.61
C ILE A 16 2.92 12.47 15.75
N VAL A 17 3.61 12.67 14.63
CA VAL A 17 5.03 12.92 14.59
C VAL A 17 5.22 14.43 14.54
N ARG A 18 5.66 15.01 15.66
CA ARG A 18 5.74 16.47 15.82
C ARG A 18 6.97 17.06 15.15
N ASN A 19 8.13 16.46 15.41
CA ASN A 19 9.38 16.88 14.80
C ASN A 19 10.30 15.68 14.62
N VAL A 20 10.92 15.60 13.43
CA VAL A 20 12.01 14.66 13.13
C VAL A 20 13.11 15.40 12.40
N SER A 21 14.28 15.52 13.03
CA SER A 21 15.44 16.15 12.38
C SER A 21 16.16 15.20 11.41
N GLY A 22 16.13 13.88 11.67
CA GLY A 22 16.65 12.86 10.78
C GLY A 22 15.67 12.37 9.71
N ASN A 23 16.02 11.28 9.03
CA ASN A 23 15.13 10.65 8.05
C ASN A 23 13.99 9.92 8.76
N LEU A 24 12.76 10.08 8.25
CA LEU A 24 11.59 9.37 8.74
C LEU A 24 11.22 8.25 7.78
N SER A 25 11.25 7.01 8.26
CA SER A 25 10.76 5.85 7.51
C SER A 25 9.58 5.22 8.22
N VAL A 26 8.43 5.19 7.55
CA VAL A 26 7.20 4.55 8.06
C VAL A 26 6.85 3.37 7.17
N SER A 27 6.57 2.22 7.78
CA SER A 27 6.16 1.01 7.08
C SER A 27 4.92 0.40 7.74
N GLY A 28 3.87 0.19 6.95
CA GLY A 28 2.70 -0.54 7.41
C GLY A 28 2.94 -2.05 7.56
N TRP A 29 2.29 -2.66 8.54
CA TRP A 29 2.26 -4.13 8.72
C TRP A 29 0.90 -4.63 9.23
N ASP A 30 0.72 -5.95 9.23
CA ASP A 30 -0.52 -6.64 9.59
C ASP A 30 -0.71 -6.85 11.11
N ARG A 31 0.12 -6.22 11.93
CA ARG A 31 0.09 -6.38 13.40
C ARG A 31 -0.53 -5.17 14.08
N PRO A 32 -1.32 -5.35 15.15
CA PRO A 32 -1.97 -4.28 15.92
C PRO A 32 -1.02 -3.62 16.94
N GLU A 33 0.25 -3.48 16.56
CA GLU A 33 1.32 -2.94 17.41
C GLU A 33 2.11 -1.88 16.63
N VAL A 34 2.60 -0.87 17.35
CA VAL A 34 3.45 0.17 16.79
C VAL A 34 4.87 -0.06 17.30
N GLN A 35 5.82 -0.25 16.38
CA GLN A 35 7.24 -0.31 16.71
C GLN A 35 7.89 1.01 16.35
N VAL A 36 8.54 1.62 17.34
CA VAL A 36 9.32 2.84 17.19
C VAL A 36 10.79 2.50 17.37
N ARG A 37 11.61 2.82 16.37
CA ARG A 37 13.06 2.61 16.39
C ARG A 37 13.75 3.91 16.04
N THR A 38 14.81 4.22 16.78
CA THR A 38 15.69 5.35 16.47
C THR A 38 17.15 4.93 16.58
N ARG A 39 18.01 5.66 15.87
CA ARG A 39 19.47 5.57 15.99
C ARG A 39 19.88 6.63 16.99
N GLY A 40 20.60 6.25 18.03
CA GLY A 40 21.00 7.21 19.07
C GLY A 40 20.82 6.67 20.47
N GLU A 41 20.76 7.58 21.43
CA GLU A 41 20.50 7.30 22.83
C GLU A 41 19.00 7.44 23.14
N ALA A 42 18.60 7.09 24.36
CA ALA A 42 17.19 7.15 24.74
C ALA A 42 16.66 8.59 24.95
N GLU A 43 17.57 9.57 25.05
CA GLU A 43 17.24 10.98 25.27
C GLU A 43 16.76 11.66 23.99
N ASP A 44 17.23 11.20 22.82
CA ASP A 44 16.90 11.73 21.49
C ASP A 44 15.47 11.36 21.03
N LEU A 45 14.78 10.48 21.78
CA LEU A 45 13.44 9.98 21.49
C LEU A 45 12.49 10.20 22.66
N ARG A 46 11.58 11.15 22.48
CA ARG A 46 10.48 11.41 23.41
C ARG A 46 9.17 10.92 22.80
N ILE A 47 8.51 10.04 23.54
CA ILE A 47 7.20 9.48 23.16
C ILE A 47 6.22 9.78 24.28
N GLU A 48 5.11 10.42 23.92
CA GLU A 48 4.00 10.70 24.81
C GLU A 48 2.80 9.87 24.37
N GLU A 49 2.41 8.94 25.23
CA GLU A 49 1.25 8.09 25.00
C GLU A 49 0.04 8.71 25.69
N ASN A 50 -0.91 9.18 24.88
CA ASN A 50 -2.23 9.60 25.34
C ASN A 50 -3.27 8.55 24.92
N ILE A 51 -4.45 8.60 25.53
CA ILE A 51 -5.54 7.63 25.27
C ILE A 51 -5.95 7.62 23.78
N GLU A 52 -5.82 8.75 23.09
CA GLU A 52 -6.31 8.94 21.71
C GLU A 52 -5.22 8.92 20.64
N ALA A 53 -3.96 9.22 21.00
CA ALA A 53 -2.87 9.34 20.03
C ALA A 53 -1.49 9.10 20.66
N LEU A 54 -0.58 8.52 19.86
CA LEU A 54 0.83 8.39 20.19
C LEU A 54 1.61 9.56 19.58
N THR A 55 2.15 10.44 20.43
CA THR A 55 2.93 11.61 19.98
C THR A 55 4.42 11.30 20.06
N ILE A 56 5.15 11.53 18.98
CA ILE A 56 6.57 11.18 18.83
C ILE A 56 7.38 12.41 18.46
N PHE A 57 8.49 12.62 19.18
CA PHE A 57 9.54 13.59 18.89
C PHE A 57 10.86 12.84 18.78
N CYS A 58 11.62 13.09 17.71
CA CYS A 58 12.90 12.45 17.48
C CYS A 58 13.89 13.45 16.88
N GLU A 59 15.10 13.54 17.43
CA GLU A 59 16.16 14.41 16.87
C GLU A 59 17.06 13.69 15.86
N GLU A 60 16.86 12.38 15.67
CA GLU A 60 17.65 11.51 14.82
C GLU A 60 16.77 10.76 13.80
N ASP A 61 17.37 9.83 13.05
CA ASP A 61 16.64 8.95 12.12
C ASP A 61 15.58 8.11 12.85
N LEU A 62 14.34 8.16 12.38
CA LEU A 62 13.17 7.52 12.98
C LEU A 62 12.59 6.45 12.04
N TRP A 63 12.53 5.21 12.51
CA TRP A 63 11.84 4.11 11.84
C TRP A 63 10.59 3.71 12.62
N LEU A 64 9.44 3.83 11.97
CA LEU A 64 8.14 3.45 12.50
C LEU A 64 7.59 2.26 11.73
N ARG A 65 7.20 1.20 12.45
CA ARG A 65 6.31 0.18 11.90
C ARG A 65 4.95 0.33 12.56
N VAL A 66 3.92 0.54 11.74
CA VAL A 66 2.58 0.86 12.21
C VAL A 66 1.58 -0.09 11.55
N PRO A 67 0.42 -0.37 12.18
CA PRO A 67 -0.66 -1.08 11.51
C PRO A 67 -1.04 -0.41 10.17
N VAL A 68 -1.37 -1.17 9.13
CA VAL A 68 -1.68 -0.58 7.81
C VAL A 68 -2.85 0.42 7.83
N GLN A 69 -3.80 0.30 8.77
CA GLN A 69 -4.94 1.21 8.89
C GLN A 69 -4.70 2.39 9.86
N SER A 70 -3.44 2.71 10.15
CA SER A 70 -3.10 3.80 11.06
C SER A 70 -3.33 5.17 10.42
N THR A 71 -3.77 6.13 11.23
CA THR A 71 -3.79 7.55 10.84
C THR A 71 -2.47 8.17 11.26
N LEU A 72 -1.77 8.81 10.32
CA LEU A 72 -0.47 9.42 10.58
C LEU A 72 -0.50 10.91 10.23
N THR A 73 -0.14 11.73 11.20
CA THR A 73 0.11 13.17 11.02
C THR A 73 1.57 13.44 11.27
N ILE A 74 2.27 14.01 10.29
CA ILE A 74 3.65 14.49 10.41
C ILE A 74 3.60 16.01 10.36
N GLU A 75 3.99 16.70 11.42
CA GLU A 75 3.96 18.18 11.42
C GLU A 75 5.21 18.77 10.77
N LYS A 76 6.39 18.30 11.16
CA LYS A 76 7.67 18.74 10.60
C LYS A 76 8.65 17.58 10.44
N ALA A 77 9.32 17.53 9.29
CA ALA A 77 10.50 16.68 9.06
C ALA A 77 11.61 17.50 8.36
N GLU A 78 12.82 17.49 8.91
CA GLU A 78 13.95 18.29 8.38
C GLU A 78 14.77 17.52 7.32
N ALA A 79 14.56 16.20 7.20
CA ALA A 79 15.19 15.38 6.18
C ALA A 79 14.16 14.62 5.33
N ASN A 80 14.54 13.47 4.78
CA ASN A 80 13.67 12.72 3.86
C ASN A 80 12.60 11.92 4.61
N VAL A 81 11.42 11.86 4.01
CA VAL A 81 10.28 11.07 4.50
C VAL A 81 10.00 9.94 3.50
N SER A 82 10.02 8.69 3.97
CA SER A 82 9.64 7.52 3.18
C SER A 82 8.49 6.78 3.87
N ILE A 83 7.35 6.70 3.22
CA ILE A 83 6.16 6.02 3.74
C ILE A 83 5.78 4.91 2.78
N ASN A 84 5.70 3.69 3.31
CA ASN A 84 5.34 2.51 2.57
C ASN A 84 4.14 1.83 3.22
N LEU A 85 3.13 1.49 2.41
CA LEU A 85 1.95 0.71 2.79
C LEU A 85 1.15 1.34 3.96
N LEU A 86 0.53 2.49 3.73
CA LEU A 86 -0.34 3.13 4.72
C LEU A 86 -1.73 3.36 4.12
N LEU A 87 -2.71 2.58 4.58
CA LEU A 87 -4.08 2.61 4.09
C LEU A 87 -4.99 3.56 4.90
N GLY A 88 -4.55 4.00 6.08
CA GLY A 88 -5.20 5.09 6.81
C GLY A 88 -4.83 6.47 6.29
N SER A 89 -5.44 7.53 6.82
CA SER A 89 -5.20 8.90 6.33
C SER A 89 -3.81 9.41 6.71
N LEU A 90 -3.16 10.06 5.74
CA LEU A 90 -1.84 10.64 5.90
C LEU A 90 -1.90 12.16 5.72
N ARG A 91 -1.47 12.90 6.75
CA ARG A 91 -1.26 14.35 6.67
C ARG A 91 0.19 14.67 6.92
N ILE A 92 0.79 15.49 6.05
CA ILE A 92 2.17 15.96 6.18
C ILE A 92 2.14 17.49 6.13
N GLY A 93 2.67 18.14 7.18
CA GLY A 93 2.80 19.59 7.24
C GLY A 93 3.96 20.06 6.38
N SER A 94 5.14 20.21 6.97
CA SER A 94 6.34 20.67 6.26
C SER A 94 7.45 19.61 6.21
N VAL A 95 8.06 19.43 5.04
CA VAL A 95 9.23 18.57 4.84
C VAL A 95 10.33 19.34 4.11
N GLU A 96 11.49 19.49 4.74
CA GLU A 96 12.66 20.15 4.13
C GLU A 96 13.38 19.21 3.12
N GLY A 97 13.29 17.89 3.33
CA GLY A 97 13.86 16.89 2.43
C GLY A 97 12.92 16.40 1.31
N ASN A 98 13.22 15.21 0.75
CA ASN A 98 12.39 14.56 -0.26
C ASN A 98 11.32 13.68 0.39
N VAL A 99 10.15 13.58 -0.25
CA VAL A 99 9.05 12.71 0.17
C VAL A 99 8.87 11.57 -0.83
N SER A 100 8.90 10.33 -0.34
CA SER A 100 8.66 9.12 -1.11
C SER A 100 7.47 8.36 -0.53
N LEU A 101 6.37 8.32 -1.27
CA LEU A 101 5.14 7.63 -0.89
C LEU A 101 4.93 6.41 -1.77
N HIS A 102 4.62 5.28 -1.15
CA HIS A 102 4.38 4.03 -1.86
C HIS A 102 3.20 3.27 -1.26
N SER A 103 2.20 2.93 -2.08
CA SER A 103 1.00 2.20 -1.64
C SER A 103 0.28 2.88 -0.47
N VAL A 104 -0.15 4.12 -0.69
CA VAL A 104 -0.83 4.96 0.30
C VAL A 104 -2.28 5.21 -0.10
N SER A 105 -3.17 5.50 0.85
CA SER A 105 -4.56 5.85 0.53
C SER A 105 -4.72 7.35 0.23
N ALA A 106 -5.41 8.11 1.06
CA ALA A 106 -5.59 9.55 0.94
C ALA A 106 -4.43 10.28 1.59
N VAL A 107 -3.89 11.29 0.89
CA VAL A 107 -2.71 12.03 1.31
C VAL A 107 -2.94 13.53 1.15
N GLU A 108 -2.65 14.27 2.20
CA GLU A 108 -2.63 15.73 2.21
C GLU A 108 -1.26 16.21 2.64
N ILE A 109 -0.63 17.07 1.82
CA ILE A 109 0.70 17.62 2.10
C ILE A 109 0.69 19.14 1.94
N ASP A 110 1.16 19.86 2.95
CA ASP A 110 1.18 21.33 2.93
C ASP A 110 2.41 21.87 2.20
N HIS A 111 3.61 21.41 2.54
CA HIS A 111 4.84 21.95 1.97
C HIS A 111 5.97 20.92 1.89
N ILE A 112 6.65 20.90 0.74
CA ILE A 112 7.84 20.10 0.48
C ILE A 112 8.89 20.99 -0.18
N GLU A 113 10.05 21.18 0.46
CA GLU A 113 11.19 21.89 -0.16
C GLU A 113 11.93 20.99 -1.17
N GLY A 114 12.00 19.68 -0.91
CA GLY A 114 12.58 18.71 -1.82
C GLY A 114 11.66 18.22 -2.94
N ASN A 115 11.92 17.00 -3.43
CA ASN A 115 11.10 16.36 -4.47
C ASN A 115 10.04 15.43 -3.88
N LEU A 116 8.91 15.28 -4.58
CA LEU A 116 7.87 14.31 -4.25
C LEU A 116 7.87 13.17 -5.26
N THR A 117 7.98 11.94 -4.77
CA THR A 117 7.72 10.73 -5.56
C THR A 117 6.57 9.95 -4.92
N ALA A 118 5.45 9.82 -5.62
CA ALA A 118 4.31 9.03 -5.16
C ALA A 118 4.01 7.89 -6.14
N ARG A 119 3.93 6.66 -5.63
CA ARG A 119 3.60 5.47 -6.41
C ARG A 119 2.44 4.75 -5.76
N LEU A 120 1.41 4.43 -6.55
CA LEU A 120 0.22 3.70 -6.09
C LEU A 120 -0.50 4.46 -4.96
N VAL A 121 -1.14 5.57 -5.31
CA VAL A 121 -2.06 6.29 -4.41
C VAL A 121 -3.47 5.76 -4.66
N ALA A 122 -4.08 5.13 -3.65
CA ALA A 122 -5.41 4.54 -3.79
C ALA A 122 -6.55 5.57 -3.56
N GLY A 123 -6.29 6.65 -2.84
CA GLY A 123 -7.25 7.73 -2.59
C GLY A 123 -6.85 9.04 -3.29
N ASP A 124 -7.35 10.15 -2.77
CA ASP A 124 -7.06 11.49 -3.26
C ASP A 124 -5.68 11.96 -2.78
N LEU A 125 -4.96 12.68 -3.65
CA LEU A 125 -3.67 13.30 -3.36
C LEU A 125 -3.80 14.80 -3.51
N HIS A 126 -3.68 15.50 -2.39
CA HIS A 126 -3.65 16.95 -2.35
C HIS A 126 -2.30 17.44 -1.85
N VAL A 127 -1.62 18.24 -2.67
CA VAL A 127 -0.33 18.83 -2.33
C VAL A 127 -0.36 20.32 -2.62
N HIS A 128 -0.15 21.13 -1.60
CA HIS A 128 -0.21 22.58 -1.72
C HIS A 128 1.05 23.14 -2.39
N VAL A 129 2.24 22.95 -1.82
CA VAL A 129 3.48 23.51 -2.39
C VAL A 129 4.60 22.47 -2.46
N VAL A 130 5.25 22.39 -3.62
CA VAL A 130 6.50 21.63 -3.82
C VAL A 130 7.53 22.51 -4.52
N GLU A 131 8.66 22.79 -3.88
CA GLU A 131 9.75 23.57 -4.48
C GLU A 131 10.58 22.71 -5.45
N GLY A 132 10.68 21.40 -5.21
CA GLY A 132 11.31 20.46 -6.13
C GLY A 132 10.40 19.99 -7.28
N SER A 133 10.75 18.83 -7.83
CA SER A 133 9.97 18.15 -8.87
C SER A 133 9.02 17.10 -8.29
N VAL A 134 7.91 16.85 -8.99
CA VAL A 134 6.89 15.89 -8.59
C VAL A 134 6.82 14.77 -9.63
N GLN A 135 6.88 13.51 -9.17
CA GLN A 135 6.63 12.33 -9.98
C GLN A 135 5.54 11.47 -9.33
N ILE A 136 4.38 11.35 -9.99
CA ILE A 136 3.28 10.50 -9.56
C ILE A 136 3.09 9.39 -10.60
N GLY A 137 3.23 8.14 -10.15
CA GLY A 137 3.25 6.98 -11.04
C GLY A 137 1.88 6.38 -11.36
N LYS A 138 1.01 6.27 -10.35
CA LYS A 138 -0.38 5.79 -10.48
C LYS A 138 -1.18 6.35 -9.32
N ALA A 139 -2.33 6.95 -9.60
CA ALA A 139 -3.29 7.36 -8.59
C ALA A 139 -4.71 7.00 -9.02
N ALA A 140 -5.50 6.42 -8.11
CA ALA A 140 -6.88 6.04 -8.39
C ALA A 140 -7.87 7.19 -8.16
N GLY A 141 -7.64 8.02 -7.13
CA GLY A 141 -8.45 9.18 -6.80
C GLY A 141 -8.01 10.46 -7.53
N ASP A 142 -8.50 11.59 -7.02
CA ASP A 142 -8.24 12.92 -7.59
C ASP A 142 -6.84 13.41 -7.19
N VAL A 143 -6.19 14.15 -8.08
CA VAL A 143 -4.86 14.72 -7.87
C VAL A 143 -4.91 16.23 -8.02
N GLN A 144 -4.70 16.93 -6.90
CA GLN A 144 -4.63 18.38 -6.85
C GLN A 144 -3.24 18.83 -6.39
N LEU A 145 -2.55 19.59 -7.24
CA LEU A 145 -1.20 20.11 -7.02
C LEU A 145 -1.24 21.65 -7.22
N ASP A 146 -1.27 22.42 -6.14
CA ASP A 146 -1.55 23.86 -6.22
C ASP A 146 -0.36 24.67 -6.76
N LYS A 147 0.87 24.34 -6.34
CA LYS A 147 2.09 24.98 -6.83
C LYS A 147 3.28 24.01 -6.85
N ILE A 148 3.90 23.85 -8.01
CA ILE A 148 5.13 23.09 -8.20
C ILE A 148 6.15 23.98 -8.87
N GLU A 149 7.28 24.26 -8.24
CA GLU A 149 8.33 25.12 -8.83
C GLU A 149 9.21 24.34 -9.83
N GLY A 150 9.43 23.05 -9.59
CA GLY A 150 10.16 22.16 -10.49
C GLY A 150 9.32 21.61 -11.66
N ASN A 151 9.62 20.37 -12.07
CA ASN A 151 8.90 19.70 -13.14
C ASN A 151 7.85 18.74 -12.60
N LEU A 152 6.82 18.47 -13.42
CA LEU A 152 5.76 17.50 -13.10
C LEU A 152 5.80 16.31 -14.03
N GLY A 153 5.79 15.11 -13.48
CA GLY A 153 5.55 13.85 -14.17
C GLY A 153 4.34 13.15 -13.60
N LEU A 154 3.26 13.05 -14.39
CA LEU A 154 2.08 12.27 -14.06
C LEU A 154 1.98 11.07 -14.99
N GLU A 155 1.79 9.90 -14.40
CA GLU A 155 1.49 8.66 -15.10
C GLU A 155 0.19 8.08 -14.51
N GLU A 156 -0.73 7.67 -15.39
CA GLU A 156 -1.91 6.85 -15.08
C GLU A 156 -2.72 7.32 -13.85
N ILE A 157 -3.46 8.43 -14.02
CA ILE A 157 -4.38 8.97 -13.01
C ILE A 157 -5.82 8.64 -13.38
N GLY A 158 -6.56 8.01 -12.47
CA GLY A 158 -7.95 7.61 -12.64
C GLY A 158 -8.97 8.72 -12.36
N GLY A 159 -8.72 9.57 -11.37
CA GLY A 159 -9.57 10.70 -11.00
C GLY A 159 -9.22 12.01 -11.69
N ASP A 160 -9.83 13.10 -11.25
CA ASP A 160 -9.60 14.44 -11.80
C ASP A 160 -8.17 14.92 -11.53
N ILE A 161 -7.62 15.71 -12.44
CA ILE A 161 -6.26 16.26 -12.34
C ILE A 161 -6.34 17.77 -12.37
N GLN A 162 -5.80 18.42 -11.35
CA GLN A 162 -5.57 19.85 -11.33
C GLN A 162 -4.12 20.10 -10.90
N ALA A 163 -3.30 20.68 -11.78
CA ALA A 163 -1.91 20.95 -11.47
C ALA A 163 -1.43 22.29 -12.03
N ARG A 164 -0.65 23.03 -11.22
CA ARG A 164 0.08 24.23 -11.65
C ARG A 164 1.58 24.04 -11.41
N VAL A 165 2.35 24.29 -12.46
CA VAL A 165 3.78 24.00 -12.53
C VAL A 165 4.53 25.20 -13.09
N GLU A 166 5.62 25.64 -12.48
CA GLU A 166 6.49 26.67 -13.05
C GLU A 166 7.43 26.04 -14.10
N GLY A 167 7.92 24.82 -13.86
CA GLY A 167 8.68 24.06 -14.85
C GLY A 167 7.85 23.45 -15.99
N SER A 168 8.35 22.33 -16.54
CA SER A 168 7.66 21.58 -17.60
C SER A 168 6.82 20.43 -17.02
N ALA A 169 5.71 20.11 -17.68
CA ALA A 169 4.82 19.03 -17.29
C ALA A 169 4.81 17.90 -18.35
N ARG A 170 5.01 16.67 -17.90
CA ARG A 170 4.73 15.45 -18.67
C ARG A 170 3.54 14.76 -18.04
N VAL A 171 2.46 14.61 -18.80
CA VAL A 171 1.20 14.07 -18.30
C VAL A 171 0.74 12.94 -19.21
N ARG A 172 0.68 11.74 -18.66
CA ARG A 172 0.16 10.56 -19.34
C ARG A 172 -1.09 10.09 -18.61
N THR A 173 -2.25 10.38 -19.18
CA THR A 173 -3.55 10.09 -18.56
C THR A 173 -4.43 9.26 -19.49
N PRO A 174 -5.18 8.28 -18.96
CA PRO A 174 -6.19 7.55 -19.73
C PRO A 174 -7.37 8.44 -20.15
N LEU A 175 -7.65 9.56 -19.46
CA LEU A 175 -8.85 10.38 -19.65
C LEU A 175 -10.13 9.52 -19.62
N ALA A 176 -10.42 8.96 -18.45
CA ALA A 176 -11.63 8.18 -18.21
C ALA A 176 -12.91 9.02 -18.44
N PRO A 177 -14.05 8.38 -18.74
CA PRO A 177 -15.32 9.07 -18.90
C PRO A 177 -15.69 9.88 -17.64
N GLY A 178 -15.95 11.18 -17.80
CA GLY A 178 -16.24 12.12 -16.72
C GLY A 178 -15.02 12.89 -16.22
N GLN A 179 -13.80 12.43 -16.51
CA GLN A 179 -12.57 13.00 -15.97
C GLN A 179 -12.30 14.41 -16.52
N GLN A 180 -11.89 15.31 -15.62
CA GLN A 180 -11.39 16.64 -15.93
C GLN A 180 -9.89 16.70 -15.65
N CYS A 181 -9.13 17.14 -16.64
CA CYS A 181 -7.69 17.33 -16.51
C CYS A 181 -7.33 18.77 -16.87
N ILE A 182 -6.90 19.54 -15.87
CA ILE A 182 -6.48 20.93 -15.99
C ILE A 182 -5.01 21.01 -15.57
N VAL A 183 -4.14 21.34 -16.53
CA VAL A 183 -2.70 21.46 -16.25
C VAL A 183 -2.19 22.78 -16.80
N GLN A 184 -1.59 23.58 -15.91
CA GLN A 184 -0.98 24.85 -16.21
C GLN A 184 0.53 24.73 -15.99
N ALA A 185 1.33 25.13 -16.99
CA ALA A 185 2.78 25.11 -16.90
C ALA A 185 3.38 26.43 -17.42
N GLU A 186 4.40 27.02 -16.79
CA GLU A 186 5.16 28.09 -17.45
C GLU A 186 6.12 27.50 -18.49
N GLY A 187 6.62 26.28 -18.25
CA GLY A 187 7.43 25.53 -19.22
C GLY A 187 6.64 24.89 -20.38
N ASN A 188 7.12 23.73 -20.84
CA ASN A 188 6.47 22.97 -21.90
C ASN A 188 5.53 21.91 -21.32
N ILE A 189 4.46 21.58 -22.03
CA ILE A 189 3.57 20.46 -21.68
C ILE A 189 3.68 19.37 -22.75
N LEU A 190 4.06 18.17 -22.34
CA LEU A 190 3.90 16.94 -23.12
C LEU A 190 2.75 16.14 -22.53
N CYS A 191 1.64 16.03 -23.26
CA CYS A 191 0.50 15.24 -22.85
C CYS A 191 0.30 14.03 -23.76
N GLU A 192 0.21 12.84 -23.17
CA GLU A 192 -0.04 11.58 -23.85
C GLU A 192 -1.40 11.01 -23.42
N VAL A 193 -2.27 10.76 -24.40
CA VAL A 193 -3.64 10.28 -24.19
C VAL A 193 -3.96 9.11 -25.13
N PRO A 194 -4.95 8.24 -24.84
CA PRO A 194 -5.36 7.19 -25.76
C PRO A 194 -5.81 7.73 -27.12
N ARG A 195 -5.45 7.05 -28.21
CA ARG A 195 -5.85 7.47 -29.59
C ARG A 195 -7.36 7.42 -29.83
N ASP A 196 -8.05 6.60 -29.07
CA ASP A 196 -9.49 6.35 -29.11
C ASP A 196 -10.28 7.20 -28.11
N VAL A 197 -9.63 8.05 -27.33
CA VAL A 197 -10.33 8.89 -26.34
C VAL A 197 -11.19 9.96 -27.02
N GLY A 198 -12.44 10.05 -26.57
CA GLY A 198 -13.36 11.12 -26.90
C GLY A 198 -13.42 12.15 -25.77
N ALA A 199 -12.93 13.36 -26.03
CA ALA A 199 -12.83 14.43 -25.06
C ALA A 199 -12.93 15.79 -25.75
N VAL A 200 -13.26 16.81 -24.97
CA VAL A 200 -13.06 18.22 -25.37
C VAL A 200 -11.64 18.60 -25.01
N PHE A 201 -10.88 19.03 -26.00
CA PHE A 201 -9.50 19.48 -25.84
C PHE A 201 -9.45 21.00 -25.97
N SER A 202 -9.02 21.69 -24.91
CA SER A 202 -8.71 23.12 -24.91
C SER A 202 -7.23 23.29 -24.64
N LEU A 203 -6.48 23.74 -25.64
CA LEU A 203 -5.04 23.92 -25.56
C LEU A 203 -4.71 25.38 -25.81
N LYS A 204 -4.00 26.01 -24.88
CA LYS A 204 -3.52 27.39 -25.01
C LYS A 204 -2.03 27.45 -24.76
N ALA A 205 -1.26 27.94 -25.73
CA ALA A 205 0.17 28.09 -25.59
C ALA A 205 0.67 29.41 -26.16
N GLU A 206 1.65 30.06 -25.51
CA GLU A 206 2.38 31.17 -26.14
C GLU A 206 3.43 30.66 -27.15
N GLY A 207 3.93 29.43 -26.96
CA GLY A 207 4.76 28.72 -27.92
C GLY A 207 3.98 27.97 -29.01
N THR A 208 4.51 26.83 -29.47
CA THR A 208 3.86 26.00 -30.49
C THR A 208 2.96 24.94 -29.86
N ILE A 209 1.75 24.80 -30.39
CA ILE A 209 0.85 23.67 -30.10
C ILE A 209 0.99 22.65 -31.23
N ARG A 210 1.32 21.40 -30.89
CA ARG A 210 1.39 20.26 -31.81
C ARG A 210 0.51 19.14 -31.30
N VAL A 211 -0.55 18.84 -32.03
CA VAL A 211 -1.38 17.65 -31.82
C VAL A 211 -0.97 16.60 -32.86
N THR A 212 -0.65 15.40 -32.40
CA THR A 212 -0.22 14.29 -33.28
C THR A 212 -0.90 12.99 -32.87
N ASP A 213 -1.05 12.07 -33.84
CA ASP A 213 -1.55 10.70 -33.62
C ASP A 213 -2.96 10.60 -33.00
N LEU A 214 -3.78 11.65 -33.08
CA LEU A 214 -5.16 11.72 -32.56
C LEU A 214 -6.23 11.71 -33.67
N GLY A 215 -5.89 11.18 -34.85
CA GLY A 215 -6.76 11.18 -36.04
C GLY A 215 -6.62 12.44 -36.89
N GLU A 216 -6.25 13.57 -36.28
CA GLU A 216 -5.97 14.83 -36.95
C GLU A 216 -4.68 15.44 -36.41
N ASN A 217 -3.82 15.93 -37.31
CA ASN A 217 -2.58 16.60 -36.94
C ASN A 217 -2.82 18.11 -36.97
N HIS A 218 -2.83 18.73 -35.79
CA HIS A 218 -2.93 20.18 -35.68
C HIS A 218 -1.57 20.76 -35.33
N LYS A 219 -1.21 21.87 -36.00
CA LYS A 219 -0.04 22.66 -35.65
C LYS A 219 -0.42 24.12 -35.64
N VAL A 220 -0.40 24.70 -34.45
CA VAL A 220 -0.67 26.13 -34.22
C VAL A 220 0.56 26.74 -33.59
N VAL A 221 0.91 27.96 -34.00
CA VAL A 221 2.01 28.72 -33.40
C VAL A 221 1.38 29.89 -32.65
N ALA A 222 1.59 29.97 -31.34
CA ALA A 222 1.08 30.97 -30.42
C ALA A 222 -0.43 31.20 -30.53
N GLY A 223 -1.21 30.65 -29.60
CA GLY A 223 -2.65 30.84 -29.58
C GLY A 223 -3.41 29.80 -28.79
N GLU A 224 -4.70 29.69 -29.08
CA GLU A 224 -5.62 28.74 -28.48
C GLU A 224 -6.25 27.88 -29.58
N ILE A 225 -6.35 26.59 -29.32
CA ILE A 225 -7.10 25.64 -30.15
C ILE A 225 -8.06 24.88 -29.25
N VAL A 226 -9.32 24.85 -29.66
CA VAL A 226 -10.35 24.03 -29.03
C VAL A 226 -10.93 23.10 -30.09
N PHE A 227 -10.90 21.80 -29.81
CA PHE A 227 -11.52 20.80 -30.67
C PHE A 227 -12.13 19.71 -29.82
N GLU A 228 -13.13 19.03 -30.37
CA GLU A 228 -13.88 17.99 -29.67
C GLU A 228 -13.75 16.68 -30.43
N ARG A 229 -13.64 15.58 -29.69
CA ARG A 229 -13.74 14.23 -30.24
C ARG A 229 -14.91 13.51 -29.62
N GLU A 230 -15.86 13.11 -30.46
CA GLU A 230 -17.01 12.35 -30.02
C GLU A 230 -16.64 10.87 -29.73
N PRO A 231 -17.24 10.26 -28.72
CA PRO A 231 -18.13 10.88 -27.73
C PRO A 231 -17.33 11.70 -26.70
N ALA A 232 -17.66 12.98 -26.51
CA ALA A 232 -16.93 13.86 -25.60
C ALA A 232 -17.25 13.56 -24.14
N GLN A 233 -16.58 12.55 -23.59
CA GLN A 233 -16.83 12.04 -22.25
C GLN A 233 -15.88 12.66 -21.22
N ALA A 234 -14.72 13.18 -21.63
CA ALA A 234 -13.75 13.83 -20.75
C ALA A 234 -13.44 15.28 -21.20
N ARG A 235 -12.78 16.05 -20.33
CA ARG A 235 -12.28 17.40 -20.66
C ARG A 235 -10.80 17.53 -20.34
N LEU A 236 -10.02 17.97 -21.32
CA LEU A 236 -8.60 18.25 -21.17
C LEU A 236 -8.32 19.73 -21.46
N THR A 237 -7.86 20.46 -20.45
CA THR A 237 -7.45 21.86 -20.55
C THR A 237 -5.96 21.96 -20.25
N LEU A 238 -5.15 22.34 -21.24
CA LEU A 238 -3.71 22.52 -21.08
C LEU A 238 -3.33 23.97 -21.39
N MET A 239 -2.61 24.61 -20.47
CA MET A 239 -2.14 25.98 -20.63
C MET A 239 -0.63 26.02 -20.41
N ALA A 240 0.13 26.47 -21.41
CA ALA A 240 1.58 26.56 -21.33
C ALA A 240 2.08 27.95 -21.76
N GLU A 241 3.07 28.54 -21.09
CA GLU A 241 3.80 29.66 -21.72
C GLU A 241 4.78 29.13 -22.78
N GLY A 242 5.33 27.93 -22.57
CA GLY A 242 6.12 27.21 -23.58
C GLY A 242 5.30 26.54 -24.68
N ASN A 243 5.76 25.36 -25.11
CA ASN A 243 5.11 24.57 -26.17
C ASN A 243 4.18 23.51 -25.57
N ILE A 244 3.08 23.21 -26.27
CA ILE A 244 2.21 22.07 -25.95
C ILE A 244 2.39 21.02 -27.04
N HIS A 245 2.74 19.80 -26.63
CA HIS A 245 2.68 18.63 -27.49
C HIS A 245 1.65 17.64 -26.95
N LEU A 246 0.53 17.51 -27.64
CA LEU A 246 -0.48 16.50 -27.36
C LEU A 246 -0.29 15.33 -28.33
N ARG A 247 -0.16 14.11 -27.79
CA ARG A 247 0.10 12.91 -28.57
C ARG A 247 -0.88 11.80 -28.24
N GLY A 248 -1.49 11.24 -29.28
CA GLY A 248 -2.25 10.00 -29.20
C GLY A 248 -1.33 8.78 -29.13
N VAL A 249 -1.41 8.02 -28.05
CA VAL A 249 -0.66 6.77 -27.88
C VAL A 249 -1.61 5.61 -27.60
N GLN A 250 -1.19 4.38 -27.86
CA GLN A 250 -1.99 3.22 -27.49
C GLN A 250 -1.66 2.86 -26.04
N LEU A 251 -2.38 3.50 -25.11
CA LEU A 251 -2.31 3.13 -23.70
C LEU A 251 -2.99 1.77 -23.53
N ARG A 252 -2.35 0.86 -22.80
CA ARG A 252 -3.07 -0.33 -22.33
C ARG A 252 -4.02 0.13 -21.22
N PRO A 253 -5.31 -0.18 -21.29
CA PRO A 253 -6.23 0.13 -20.19
C PRO A 253 -5.74 -0.54 -18.92
N ILE A 254 -5.90 0.16 -17.78
CA ILE A 254 -5.57 -0.36 -16.46
C ILE A 254 -6.49 -1.55 -16.19
N ASP A 255 -5.93 -2.76 -16.12
CA ASP A 255 -6.66 -3.89 -15.57
C ASP A 255 -6.67 -3.70 -14.05
N GLU A 256 -7.83 -3.49 -13.43
CA GLU A 256 -7.95 -3.43 -11.96
C GLU A 256 -7.28 -4.64 -11.29
N LYS A 257 -7.26 -5.79 -11.99
CA LYS A 257 -6.53 -6.98 -11.56
C LYS A 257 -5.03 -6.80 -11.61
N GLU A 258 -4.45 -6.03 -12.53
CA GLU A 258 -3.02 -5.70 -12.53
C GLU A 258 -2.67 -4.73 -11.39
N PHE A 259 -3.53 -3.75 -11.07
CA PHE A 259 -3.31 -2.86 -9.93
C PHE A 259 -3.32 -3.64 -8.61
N VAL A 260 -4.36 -4.45 -8.39
CA VAL A 260 -4.48 -5.31 -7.20
C VAL A 260 -3.39 -6.38 -7.21
N SER A 261 -3.08 -7.02 -8.35
CA SER A 261 -2.01 -8.02 -8.40
C SER A 261 -0.64 -7.41 -8.19
N THR A 262 -0.39 -6.15 -8.57
CA THR A 262 0.90 -5.49 -8.29
C THR A 262 1.03 -5.26 -6.79
N ILE A 263 -0.04 -4.83 -6.13
CA ILE A 263 -0.08 -4.70 -4.67
C ILE A 263 0.07 -6.08 -4.01
N GLU A 264 -0.62 -7.13 -4.47
CA GLU A 264 -0.48 -8.50 -3.96
C GLU A 264 0.91 -9.12 -4.24
N GLU A 265 1.48 -8.90 -5.43
CA GLU A 265 2.82 -9.35 -5.82
C GLU A 265 3.88 -8.64 -4.97
N GLU A 266 3.71 -7.35 -4.69
CA GLU A 266 4.61 -6.60 -3.81
C GLU A 266 4.46 -7.03 -2.34
N LEU A 267 3.23 -7.25 -1.88
CA LEU A 267 2.96 -7.82 -0.56
C LEU A 267 3.53 -9.24 -0.42
N THR A 268 3.50 -10.07 -1.46
CA THR A 268 4.04 -11.43 -1.44
C THR A 268 5.57 -11.47 -1.56
N LEU A 269 6.17 -10.63 -2.41
CA LEU A 269 7.63 -10.45 -2.48
C LEU A 269 8.19 -9.93 -1.15
N ARG A 270 7.49 -9.00 -0.48
CA ARG A 270 7.90 -8.51 0.85
C ARG A 270 7.55 -9.45 1.98
N ALA A 271 6.51 -10.27 1.87
CA ALA A 271 6.31 -11.39 2.78
C ALA A 271 7.50 -12.35 2.73
N ALA A 272 8.09 -12.57 1.54
CA ALA A 272 9.32 -13.34 1.40
C ALA A 272 10.53 -12.64 2.06
N GLU A 273 10.67 -11.32 1.89
CA GLU A 273 11.72 -10.51 2.51
C GLU A 273 11.60 -10.48 4.06
N LEU A 274 10.38 -10.42 4.58
CA LEU A 274 10.06 -10.56 6.01
C LEU A 274 10.36 -11.97 6.53
N THR A 275 10.09 -13.03 5.75
CA THR A 275 10.48 -14.40 6.15
C THR A 275 11.99 -14.57 6.21
N GLN A 276 12.75 -13.86 5.36
CA GLN A 276 14.20 -13.89 5.41
C GLN A 276 14.75 -13.17 6.65
N GLN A 277 14.22 -11.98 6.98
CA GLN A 277 14.58 -11.28 8.23
C GLN A 277 14.20 -12.06 9.49
N ILE A 278 13.02 -12.71 9.49
CA ILE A 278 12.59 -13.56 10.60
C ILE A 278 13.48 -14.81 10.71
N SER A 279 13.90 -15.40 9.59
CA SER A 279 14.81 -16.56 9.59
C SER A 279 16.16 -16.19 10.17
N GLU A 280 16.75 -15.06 9.76
CA GLU A 280 18.02 -14.56 10.32
C GLU A 280 17.91 -14.24 11.82
N GLN A 281 16.77 -13.70 12.25
CA GLN A 281 16.53 -13.36 13.66
C GLN A 281 16.27 -14.61 14.53
N ILE A 282 15.58 -15.62 13.98
CA ILE A 282 15.40 -16.93 14.64
C ILE A 282 16.73 -17.66 14.70
N GLU A 283 17.54 -17.65 13.65
CA GLU A 283 18.85 -18.30 13.59
C GLU A 283 19.82 -17.68 14.61
N ALA A 284 19.83 -16.35 14.74
CA ALA A 284 20.60 -15.64 15.76
C ALA A 284 20.12 -15.96 17.19
N GLN A 285 18.80 -16.04 17.42
CA GLN A 285 18.25 -16.40 18.74
C GLN A 285 18.49 -17.86 19.10
N VAL A 286 18.41 -18.78 18.13
CA VAL A 286 18.68 -20.21 18.32
C VAL A 286 20.16 -20.43 18.62
N HIS A 287 21.06 -19.71 17.96
CA HIS A 287 22.49 -19.76 18.26
C HIS A 287 22.82 -19.26 19.67
N GLU A 288 22.19 -18.18 20.12
CA GLU A 288 22.37 -17.68 21.48
C GLU A 288 21.78 -18.64 22.54
N LEU A 289 20.60 -19.22 22.26
CA LEU A 289 19.98 -20.20 23.15
C LEU A 289 20.82 -21.49 23.27
N ALA A 290 21.41 -21.95 22.16
CA ALA A 290 22.33 -23.10 22.13
C ALA A 290 23.58 -22.83 22.98
N ARG A 291 24.16 -21.63 22.84
CA ARG A 291 25.34 -21.22 23.61
C ARG A 291 25.04 -21.09 25.11
N GLN A 292 23.86 -20.61 25.47
CA GLN A 292 23.41 -20.53 26.86
C GLN A 292 23.14 -21.92 27.45
N LEU A 293 22.54 -22.82 26.68
CA LEU A 293 22.32 -24.22 27.08
C LEU A 293 23.65 -24.95 27.28
N ASP A 294 24.62 -24.80 26.38
CA ASP A 294 25.97 -25.36 26.53
C ASP A 294 26.67 -24.82 27.78
N SER A 295 26.52 -23.52 28.06
CA SER A 295 27.09 -22.92 29.28
C SER A 295 26.46 -23.47 30.57
N ARG A 296 25.16 -23.77 30.56
CA ARG A 296 24.44 -24.35 31.72
C ARG A 296 24.72 -25.84 31.87
N LEU A 297 24.89 -26.56 30.77
CA LEU A 297 25.30 -27.96 30.77
C LEU A 297 26.76 -28.13 31.20
N ALA A 298 27.62 -27.13 30.99
CA ALA A 298 28.99 -27.13 31.52
C ALA A 298 29.05 -26.81 33.03
N GLN A 299 28.06 -26.09 33.57
CA GLN A 299 27.96 -25.77 35.01
C GLN A 299 27.34 -26.87 35.85
N LEU A 300 26.46 -27.68 35.25
CA LEU A 300 25.89 -28.87 35.84
C LEU A 300 26.78 -30.03 35.40
N ASN A 301 27.63 -30.59 36.26
CA ASN A 301 28.42 -31.81 35.97
C ASN A 301 27.50 -33.01 35.66
N VAL A 302 26.88 -33.03 34.47
CA VAL A 302 26.01 -34.09 33.98
C VAL A 302 26.89 -35.11 33.27
N ASP A 303 26.70 -36.39 33.61
CA ASP A 303 27.50 -37.52 33.11
C ASP A 303 27.68 -37.48 31.58
N GLU A 304 28.92 -37.71 31.16
CA GLU A 304 29.48 -37.64 29.79
C GLU A 304 28.72 -38.50 28.77
N THR A 305 27.94 -39.48 29.22
CA THR A 305 27.15 -40.38 28.37
C THR A 305 25.76 -39.83 28.01
N LEU A 306 25.20 -38.92 28.81
CA LEU A 306 23.87 -38.35 28.55
C LEU A 306 23.92 -37.18 27.57
N SER A 307 24.99 -36.39 27.60
CA SER A 307 25.27 -35.26 26.70
C SER A 307 25.40 -35.70 25.24
N VAL A 308 26.06 -36.83 24.97
CA VAL A 308 26.19 -37.39 23.60
C VAL A 308 24.82 -37.74 23.01
N SER A 309 23.94 -38.40 23.79
CA SER A 309 22.61 -38.83 23.33
C SER A 309 21.65 -37.67 23.07
N ILE A 310 21.80 -36.57 23.81
CA ILE A 310 20.98 -35.36 23.69
C ILE A 310 21.50 -34.51 22.51
N GLN A 311 22.81 -34.36 22.35
CA GLN A 311 23.42 -33.68 21.20
C GLN A 311 23.10 -34.39 19.88
N GLU A 312 23.18 -35.72 19.82
CA GLU A 312 22.81 -36.48 18.61
C GLU A 312 21.32 -36.30 18.23
N ARG A 313 20.42 -36.25 19.22
CA ARG A 313 18.98 -36.04 18.96
C ARG A 313 18.67 -34.61 18.50
N ILE A 314 19.38 -33.61 19.04
CA ILE A 314 19.22 -32.20 18.62
C ILE A 314 19.80 -32.01 17.21
N GLN A 315 20.99 -32.54 16.92
CA GLN A 315 21.58 -32.48 15.57
C GLN A 315 20.71 -33.22 14.54
N ALA A 316 20.13 -34.36 14.89
CA ALA A 316 19.21 -35.09 14.03
C ALA A 316 17.86 -34.37 13.84
N ALA A 317 17.45 -33.50 14.78
CA ALA A 317 16.26 -32.67 14.62
C ALA A 317 16.54 -31.45 13.73
N MET A 318 17.69 -30.81 13.89
CA MET A 318 18.12 -29.67 13.07
C MET A 318 18.35 -30.06 11.61
N ARG A 319 19.02 -31.18 11.36
CA ARG A 319 19.27 -31.67 9.99
C ARG A 319 17.96 -31.98 9.23
N ARG A 320 16.95 -32.51 9.95
CA ARG A 320 15.60 -32.73 9.38
C ARG A 320 14.81 -31.44 9.16
N ALA A 321 15.08 -30.40 9.94
CA ALA A 321 14.45 -29.09 9.76
C ALA A 321 15.04 -28.38 8.53
N GLU A 322 16.37 -28.41 8.36
CA GLU A 322 17.08 -27.87 7.20
C GLU A 322 16.66 -28.56 5.89
N GLU A 323 16.57 -29.89 5.88
CA GLU A 323 16.10 -30.66 4.71
C GLU A 323 14.68 -30.24 4.29
N ARG A 324 13.77 -30.05 5.26
CA ARG A 324 12.40 -29.60 4.98
C ARG A 324 12.33 -28.17 4.49
N LEU A 325 13.18 -27.28 5.01
CA LEU A 325 13.26 -25.89 4.58
C LEU A 325 13.77 -25.80 3.14
N THR A 326 14.81 -26.58 2.82
CA THR A 326 15.42 -26.63 1.48
C THR A 326 14.45 -27.21 0.44
N GLU A 327 13.68 -28.24 0.80
CA GLU A 327 12.62 -28.76 -0.05
C GLU A 327 11.47 -27.77 -0.26
N ALA A 328 11.10 -27.00 0.77
CA ALA A 328 10.05 -25.99 0.67
C ALA A 328 10.47 -24.82 -0.25
N LEU A 329 11.71 -24.36 -0.13
CA LEU A 329 12.28 -23.31 -0.99
C LEU A 329 12.37 -23.78 -2.45
N ARG A 330 12.82 -25.02 -2.69
CA ARG A 330 12.90 -25.60 -4.03
C ARG A 330 11.53 -25.76 -4.69
N ARG A 331 10.49 -26.09 -3.91
CA ARG A 331 9.10 -26.16 -4.39
C ARG A 331 8.54 -24.78 -4.71
N MET A 332 8.94 -23.73 -3.99
CA MET A 332 8.58 -22.35 -4.32
C MET A 332 9.27 -21.88 -5.60
N GLU A 333 10.57 -22.14 -5.75
CA GLU A 333 11.32 -21.81 -6.99
C GLU A 333 10.78 -22.53 -8.22
N GLN A 334 10.36 -23.79 -8.08
CA GLN A 334 9.72 -24.52 -9.19
C GLN A 334 8.39 -23.89 -9.60
N ARG A 335 7.59 -23.41 -8.63
CA ARG A 335 6.30 -22.76 -8.92
C ARG A 335 6.47 -21.36 -9.52
N THR A 336 7.49 -20.62 -9.14
CA THR A 336 7.81 -19.32 -9.75
C THR A 336 8.34 -19.50 -11.17
N GLN A 337 9.22 -20.48 -11.41
CA GLN A 337 9.71 -20.80 -12.76
C GLN A 337 8.61 -21.37 -13.67
N GLU A 338 7.68 -22.19 -13.17
CA GLU A 338 6.53 -22.66 -13.94
C GLU A 338 5.57 -21.53 -14.33
N ARG A 339 5.40 -20.53 -13.47
CA ARG A 339 4.60 -19.32 -13.75
C ARG A 339 5.28 -18.39 -14.77
N GLU A 340 6.60 -18.23 -14.69
CA GLU A 340 7.37 -17.46 -15.68
C GLU A 340 7.46 -18.17 -17.04
N GLY A 341 7.57 -19.50 -17.05
CA GLY A 341 7.57 -20.31 -18.28
C GLY A 341 6.24 -20.25 -19.04
N ARG A 342 5.12 -20.15 -18.33
CA ARG A 342 3.78 -19.97 -18.93
C ARG A 342 3.56 -18.57 -19.52
N ARG A 343 4.24 -17.53 -19.04
CA ARG A 343 4.20 -16.17 -19.60
C ARG A 343 4.98 -16.04 -20.93
N ARG A 344 5.97 -16.90 -21.21
CA ARG A 344 6.85 -16.82 -22.40
C ARG A 344 6.37 -17.56 -23.65
N LYS A 345 5.35 -18.44 -23.58
CA LYS A 345 4.79 -19.14 -24.75
C LYS A 345 3.31 -18.78 -24.94
N GLY A 346 3.04 -17.90 -25.89
CA GLY A 346 1.68 -17.58 -26.33
C GLY A 346 1.03 -18.71 -27.14
N GLY A 347 -0.30 -18.80 -27.07
CA GLY A 347 -1.15 -19.27 -28.17
C GLY A 347 -2.00 -20.55 -27.99
N TRP A 348 -3.27 -20.35 -27.57
CA TRP A 348 -4.53 -21.01 -28.00
C TRP A 348 -4.88 -22.45 -27.55
N PRO A 349 -6.16 -22.89 -27.59
CA PRO A 349 -7.44 -22.17 -27.67
C PRO A 349 -8.36 -22.41 -26.45
N SER A 350 -9.40 -21.59 -26.33
CA SER A 350 -10.50 -21.76 -25.36
C SER A 350 -11.26 -23.08 -25.56
N SER A 351 -11.29 -23.89 -24.51
CA SER A 351 -12.33 -24.91 -24.31
C SER A 351 -13.42 -24.33 -23.40
N PRO A 352 -14.70 -24.70 -23.62
CA PRO A 352 -15.85 -23.90 -23.25
C PRO A 352 -15.97 -23.79 -21.73
N THR A 353 -16.29 -22.59 -21.26
CA THR A 353 -16.83 -22.37 -19.92
C THR A 353 -18.00 -23.34 -19.72
N PRO A 354 -17.92 -24.28 -18.75
CA PRO A 354 -19.14 -24.86 -18.21
C PRO A 354 -19.96 -23.69 -17.69
N ALA A 355 -21.26 -23.67 -17.99
CA ALA A 355 -22.16 -22.66 -17.45
C ALA A 355 -21.89 -22.50 -15.95
N ALA A 356 -21.70 -21.26 -15.52
CA ALA A 356 -21.50 -20.92 -14.13
C ALA A 356 -22.55 -21.66 -13.27
N PRO A 357 -22.16 -22.44 -12.26
CA PRO A 357 -23.13 -22.76 -11.22
C PRO A 357 -23.57 -21.42 -10.66
N SER A 358 -24.88 -21.15 -10.79
CA SER A 358 -25.54 -19.99 -10.21
C SER A 358 -25.02 -19.78 -8.79
N ALA A 359 -24.71 -18.52 -8.48
CA ALA A 359 -24.24 -18.06 -7.18
C ALA A 359 -24.86 -18.87 -6.02
N PRO A 360 -24.06 -19.32 -5.03
CA PRO A 360 -24.65 -19.87 -3.81
C PRO A 360 -25.53 -18.79 -3.20
N SER A 361 -26.83 -18.99 -3.31
CA SER A 361 -27.84 -18.23 -2.59
C SER A 361 -27.47 -18.26 -1.11
N ARG A 362 -27.55 -17.10 -0.44
CA ARG A 362 -27.58 -16.94 1.02
C ARG A 362 -28.04 -18.22 1.72
N PRO A 363 -27.32 -18.73 2.75
CA PRO A 363 -27.74 -19.94 3.44
C PRO A 363 -29.16 -19.74 3.97
N LYS A 364 -30.10 -20.50 3.40
CA LYS A 364 -31.43 -20.68 3.97
C LYS A 364 -31.24 -21.51 5.22
N SER A 365 -31.66 -20.96 6.36
CA SER A 365 -31.74 -21.65 7.64
C SER A 365 -32.44 -22.99 7.48
N SER A 366 -31.78 -24.05 7.93
CA SER A 366 -32.34 -25.39 8.03
C SER A 366 -33.49 -25.41 9.06
N PRO A 367 -34.59 -26.12 8.80
CA PRO A 367 -35.64 -26.31 9.80
C PRO A 367 -35.12 -27.21 10.93
N LEU A 368 -35.43 -26.79 12.17
CA LEU A 368 -35.02 -27.37 13.45
C LEU A 368 -35.15 -28.89 13.55
N THR A 369 -34.15 -29.54 14.13
CA THR A 369 -34.21 -30.94 14.57
C THR A 369 -34.68 -30.99 16.04
N GLU A 370 -35.63 -31.88 16.35
CA GLU A 370 -36.19 -32.07 17.70
C GLU A 370 -35.11 -32.41 18.76
N GLU A 371 -33.98 -32.94 18.30
CA GLU A 371 -32.78 -33.23 19.09
C GLU A 371 -32.12 -31.97 19.69
N GLU A 372 -32.12 -30.85 18.97
CA GLU A 372 -31.45 -29.61 19.42
C GLU A 372 -32.26 -28.92 20.54
N ARG A 373 -33.59 -29.00 20.47
CA ARG A 373 -34.49 -28.56 21.56
C ARG A 373 -34.31 -29.39 22.82
N MET A 374 -34.17 -30.71 22.66
CA MET A 374 -33.93 -31.62 23.79
C MET A 374 -32.57 -31.39 24.45
N MET A 375 -31.56 -30.96 23.68
CA MET A 375 -30.24 -30.63 24.21
C MET A 375 -30.26 -29.35 25.06
N ILE A 376 -30.96 -28.32 24.60
CA ILE A 376 -31.12 -27.05 25.34
C ILE A 376 -31.89 -27.29 26.66
N LEU A 377 -32.96 -28.08 26.64
CA LEU A 377 -33.72 -28.42 27.85
C LEU A 377 -32.89 -29.21 28.88
N ARG A 378 -32.04 -30.13 28.41
CA ARG A 378 -31.07 -30.84 29.29
C ARG A 378 -30.02 -29.91 29.88
N MET A 379 -29.63 -28.84 29.18
CA MET A 379 -28.65 -27.87 29.69
C MET A 379 -29.24 -26.98 30.81
N VAL A 380 -30.54 -26.70 30.76
CA VAL A 380 -31.27 -26.02 31.84
C VAL A 380 -31.42 -26.92 33.06
N GLU A 381 -31.77 -28.20 32.86
CA GLU A 381 -31.85 -29.19 33.94
C GLU A 381 -30.50 -29.39 34.67
N GLN A 382 -29.40 -29.33 33.93
CA GLN A 382 -28.04 -29.41 34.49
C GLN A 382 -27.55 -28.09 35.12
N GLY A 383 -28.38 -27.04 35.15
CA GLY A 383 -28.03 -25.74 35.72
C GLY A 383 -26.92 -24.98 34.97
N LYS A 384 -26.58 -25.42 33.74
CA LYS A 384 -25.52 -24.81 32.91
C LYS A 384 -26.01 -23.60 32.10
N LEU A 385 -27.32 -23.43 32.01
CA LEU A 385 -27.97 -22.25 31.46
C LEU A 385 -29.04 -21.75 32.42
N SER A 386 -29.18 -20.43 32.53
CA SER A 386 -30.34 -19.83 33.19
C SER A 386 -31.59 -19.94 32.30
N VAL A 387 -32.77 -19.90 32.93
CA VAL A 387 -34.07 -19.96 32.23
C VAL A 387 -34.16 -18.86 31.16
N ASP A 388 -33.75 -17.64 31.48
CA ASP A 388 -33.76 -16.50 30.56
C ASP A 388 -32.80 -16.67 29.37
N GLN A 389 -31.64 -17.28 29.59
CA GLN A 389 -30.67 -17.56 28.51
C GLN A 389 -31.18 -18.65 27.56
N ALA A 390 -31.88 -19.65 28.10
CA ALA A 390 -32.50 -20.70 27.30
C ALA A 390 -33.65 -20.16 26.45
N GLU A 391 -34.46 -19.24 26.99
CA GLU A 391 -35.51 -18.55 26.24
C GLU A 391 -34.94 -17.69 25.11
N GLN A 392 -33.86 -16.94 25.36
CA GLN A 392 -33.20 -16.13 24.34
C GLN A 392 -32.59 -16.98 23.20
N LEU A 393 -31.98 -18.12 23.53
CA LEU A 393 -31.42 -19.05 22.53
C LEU A 393 -32.51 -19.74 21.71
N LEU A 394 -33.61 -20.17 22.36
CA LEU A 394 -34.76 -20.72 21.65
C LEU A 394 -35.44 -19.67 20.77
N ALA A 395 -35.52 -18.41 21.21
CA ALA A 395 -36.07 -17.30 20.44
C ALA A 395 -35.19 -16.92 19.24
N ALA A 396 -33.87 -16.81 19.43
CA ALA A 396 -32.92 -16.51 18.35
C ALA A 396 -32.89 -17.60 17.27
N LEU A 397 -33.11 -18.86 17.65
CA LEU A 397 -33.16 -20.00 16.74
C LEU A 397 -34.54 -20.21 16.08
N SER A 398 -35.63 -19.66 16.63
CA SER A 398 -36.98 -19.73 16.05
C SER A 398 -37.44 -18.45 15.32
N GLY A 399 -36.78 -17.31 15.55
CA GLY A 399 -37.15 -15.99 15.01
C GLY A 399 -36.86 -15.74 13.53
N GLY A 400 -36.37 -16.72 12.77
CA GLY A 400 -36.18 -16.62 11.33
C GLY A 400 -37.45 -16.85 10.52
N LYS A 401 -38.59 -16.23 10.88
CA LYS A 401 -39.83 -16.18 10.09
C LYS A 401 -40.84 -15.19 10.67
N GLN A 402 -40.88 -13.96 10.14
CA GLN A 402 -42.07 -13.14 9.93
C GLN A 402 -41.65 -11.78 9.34
N GLY A 403 -42.18 -11.44 8.16
CA GLY A 403 -42.03 -10.14 7.48
C GLY A 403 -41.17 -10.17 6.24
#